data_AF-A0A1B9Y441-F1
#
_entry.id   AF-A0A1B9Y441-F1
#
_cell.length_a   1.000
_cell.length_b   1.000
_cell.length_c   1.000
_cell.angle_alpha   90.00
_cell.angle_beta   90.00
_cell.angle_gamma   90.00
#
_symmetry.space_group_name_H-M   'P 1'
#
loop_
_entity.id
_entity.type
_entity.pdbx_description
1 polymer ?
#
loop_
_entity_poly.entity_id
_entity_poly.type
_entity_poly.pdbx_seq_one_letter_code
_entity_poly.pdbx_strand_id
1 'polypeptide(L)' 'MFTPGRIVFASLFVIAFIVLMFYSYKKDAKNNKKHYKNGAIYVTIGIISVIAFLFISKFLIKG' A
#
# COMPACT_ATOMS: atom_id res chain seq x y z
N MET A 1 -28.76 -13.81 19.23
CA MET A 1 -29.91 -14.24 18.39
C MET A 1 -29.93 -13.36 17.13
N PHE A 2 -29.64 -13.97 15.98
CA PHE A 2 -29.76 -13.31 14.69
C PHE A 2 -31.23 -13.33 14.28
N THR A 3 -31.90 -12.19 14.42
CA THR A 3 -33.26 -12.04 13.92
C THR A 3 -33.20 -11.72 12.42
N PRO A 4 -34.25 -12.05 11.65
CA PRO A 4 -34.29 -11.75 10.22
C PRO A 4 -33.99 -10.27 9.92
N GLY A 5 -34.53 -9.34 10.71
CA GLY A 5 -34.26 -7.90 10.56
C GLY A 5 -32.79 -7.52 10.82
N ARG A 6 -32.12 -8.16 11.78
CA ARG A 6 -30.68 -7.92 12.05
C ARG A 6 -29.80 -8.43 10.92
N ILE A 7 -30.15 -9.57 10.33
CA ILE A 7 -29.41 -10.14 9.20
C ILE A 7 -29.51 -9.21 7.99
N VAL A 8 -30.72 -8.74 7.65
CA VAL A 8 -30.94 -7.80 6.54
C VAL A 8 -30.17 -6.50 6.74
N PHE A 9 -30.24 -5.91 7.95
CA PHE A 9 -29.49 -4.69 8.26
C PHE A 9 -27.97 -4.90 8.12
N ALA A 10 -27.44 -5.99 8.68
CA ALA A 10 -26.01 -6.28 8.60
C ALA A 10 -25.53 -6.48 7.15
N SER A 11 -26.31 -7.19 6.33
CA SER A 11 -25.99 -7.38 4.91
C SER A 11 -25.98 -6.05 4.16
N LEU A 12 -26.99 -5.19 4.35
CA LEU A 12 -27.04 -3.87 3.72
C LEU A 12 -25.89 -2.97 4.17
N PHE A 13 -25.58 -2.98 5.46
CA PHE A 13 -24.46 -2.22 6.02
C PHE A 13 -23.13 -2.65 5.41
N VAL A 14 -22.86 -3.96 5.34
CA VAL A 14 -21.62 -4.49 4.75
C VAL A 14 -21.50 -4.11 3.28
N ILE A 15 -22.58 -4.22 2.50
CA ILE A 15 -22.57 -3.83 1.08
C ILE A 15 -22.27 -2.33 0.95
N ALA A 16 -22.98 -1.47 1.69
CA ALA A 16 -22.75 -0.03 1.66
C ALA A 16 -21.32 0.32 2.08
N PHE A 17 -20.81 -0.32 3.11
CA PHE A 17 -19.45 -0.14 3.61
C PHE A 17 -18.40 -0.53 2.56
N ILE A 18 -18.57 -1.69 1.91
CA ILE A 18 -17.67 -2.14 0.83
C ILE A 18 -17.67 -1.14 -0.33
N VAL A 19 -18.83 -0.65 -0.75
CA VAL A 19 -18.94 0.36 -1.83
C VAL A 19 -18.20 1.64 -1.47
N LEU A 20 -18.39 2.15 -0.24
CA LEU A 20 -17.67 3.33 0.24
C LEU A 20 -16.16 3.10 0.31
N MET A 21 -15.72 1.92 0.75
CA MET A 21 -14.31 1.54 0.77
C MET A 21 -13.69 1.54 -0.63
N PHE A 22 -14.38 0.95 -1.62
CA PHE A 22 -13.95 0.99 -3.02
C PHE A 22 -13.84 2.42 -3.55
N TYR A 23 -14.81 3.29 -3.25
CA TYR A 23 -14.76 4.69 -3.65
C TYR A 23 -13.57 5.43 -3.01
N SER A 24 -13.34 5.21 -1.71
CA SER A 24 -12.22 5.79 -0.97
C SER A 24 -10.88 5.36 -1.58
N TYR A 25 -10.67 4.05 -1.76
CA TYR A 25 -9.40 3.54 -2.31
C TYR A 25 -9.16 3.94 -3.76
N LYS A 26 -10.22 4.11 -4.57
CA LYS A 26 -10.05 4.63 -5.94
C LYS A 26 -9.52 6.06 -5.94
N LYS A 27 -10.03 6.91 -5.04
CA LYS A 27 -9.56 8.29 -4.87
C LYS A 27 -8.13 8.32 -4.33
N ASP A 28 -7.84 7.48 -3.34
CA ASP A 28 -6.50 7.39 -2.75
C ASP A 28 -5.48 6.86 -3.75
N ALA A 29 -5.82 5.87 -4.58
CA ALA A 29 -4.92 5.39 -5.64
C ALA A 29 -4.58 6.49 -6.64
N LYS A 30 -5.55 7.36 -6.99
CA LYS A 30 -5.30 8.53 -7.85
C LYS A 30 -4.42 9.56 -7.16
N ASN A 31 -4.66 9.86 -5.89
CA ASN A 31 -3.86 10.80 -5.10
C ASN A 31 -2.44 10.28 -4.85
N ASN A 32 -2.27 8.99 -4.57
CA ASN A 32 -0.97 8.35 -4.41
C ASN A 32 -0.15 8.43 -5.70
N LYS A 33 -0.76 8.20 -6.86
CA LYS A 33 -0.10 8.41 -8.16
C LYS A 33 0.29 9.86 -8.41
N LYS A 34 -0.43 10.84 -7.85
CA LYS A 34 -0.13 12.28 -7.99
C LYS A 34 1.01 12.73 -7.07
N HIS A 35 0.97 12.34 -5.80
CA HIS A 35 1.88 12.84 -4.76
C HIS A 35 3.10 11.95 -4.52
N TYR A 36 2.98 10.65 -4.76
CA TYR A 36 4.06 9.66 -4.62
C TYR A 36 4.47 9.07 -5.97
N LYS A 37 4.31 9.84 -7.06
CA LYS A 37 4.74 9.41 -8.39
C LYS A 37 6.22 9.05 -8.32
N ASN A 38 6.55 7.81 -8.69
CA ASN A 38 7.92 7.27 -8.67
C ASN A 38 8.58 7.19 -7.28
N GLY A 39 7.86 7.48 -6.18
CA GLY A 39 8.40 7.37 -4.82
C GLY A 39 8.92 5.96 -4.51
N ALA A 40 8.16 4.93 -4.91
CA ALA A 40 8.59 3.54 -4.77
C ALA A 40 9.88 3.23 -5.56
N ILE A 41 10.05 3.85 -6.75
CA ILE A 41 11.25 3.68 -7.58
C ILE A 41 12.45 4.32 -6.88
N TYR A 42 12.31 5.55 -6.37
CA TYR A 42 13.39 6.25 -5.67
C TYR A 42 13.80 5.52 -4.38
N VAL A 43 12.85 5.00 -3.61
CA VAL A 43 13.14 4.18 -2.42
C VAL A 43 13.89 2.91 -2.83
N THR A 44 13.46 2.24 -3.90
CA THR A 44 14.12 1.04 -4.41
C THR A 44 15.56 1.32 -4.84
N ILE A 45 15.79 2.42 -5.58
CA ILE A 45 17.12 2.86 -5.98
C ILE A 45 18.00 3.14 -4.74
N GLY A 46 17.46 3.83 -3.74
CA GLY A 46 18.16 4.10 -2.49
C GLY A 46 18.60 2.81 -1.79
N ILE A 47 17.69 1.84 -1.64
CA ILE A 47 18.00 0.54 -1.03
C ILE A 47 19.08 -0.19 -1.82
N ILE A 48 18.95 -0.28 -3.15
CA ILE A 48 19.93 -0.95 -4.00
C ILE A 48 21.29 -0.26 -3.90
N SER A 49 21.34 1.07 -3.89
CA SER A 49 22.60 1.81 -3.75
C SER A 49 23.30 1.52 -2.42
N VAL A 50 22.56 1.49 -1.31
CA VAL A 50 23.11 1.15 0.01
C VAL A 50 23.66 -0.27 0.02
N ILE A 51 22.91 -1.24 -0.52
CA ILE A 51 23.37 -2.63 -0.63
C ILE A 51 24.65 -2.69 -1.47
N ALA A 52 24.69 -2.04 -2.63
CA ALA A 52 25.87 -2.00 -3.49
C ALA A 52 27.09 -1.42 -2.76
N PHE A 53 26.92 -0.32 -2.02
CA PHE A 53 27.99 0.26 -1.21
C PHE A 53 28.52 -0.70 -0.14
N LEU A 54 27.64 -1.46 0.52
CA LEU A 54 28.06 -2.48 1.49
C LEU A 54 28.93 -3.57 0.84
N PHE A 55 28.55 -4.03 -0.36
CA PHE A 55 29.34 -5.03 -1.10
C PHE A 55 30.68 -4.47 -1.59
N ILE A 56 30.69 -3.24 -2.10
CA ILE A 56 31.93 -2.57 -2.53
C ILE A 56 32.87 -2.38 -1.33
N SER A 57 32.35 -1.88 -0.20
CA SER A 57 33.13 -1.72 1.03
C SER A 57 33.72 -3.06 1.50
N LYS A 58 32.94 -4.14 1.46
CA LYS A 58 33.42 -5.48 1.79
C LYS A 58 34.56 -5.94 0.87
N PHE A 59 34.51 -5.62 -0.42
CA PHE A 59 35.56 -5.98 -1.37
C PHE A 59 36.84 -5.15 -1.15
N LEU A 60 36.69 -3.85 -0.89
CA LEU A 60 37.80 -2.94 -0.62
C LEU A 60 38.54 -3.24 0.69
N ILE A 61 37.83 -3.68 1.74
CA ILE A 61 38.42 -3.98 3.05
C ILE A 61 39.07 -5.38 3.08
N LYS A 62 38.70 -6.27 2.15
CA LYS A 62 39.20 -7.64 2.07
C LYS A 62 40.29 -7.83 1.01
N GLY A 63 40.58 -6.79 0.22
CA GLY A 63 41.71 -6.69 -0.71
C GLY A 63 42.93 -6.06 -0.08
#